data_AF-A0A1Q9RUH1-F1
#
_entry.id   AF-A0A1Q9RUH1-F1
#
_cell.length_a   1.000
_cell.length_b   1.000
_cell.length_c   1.000
_cell.angle_alpha   90.00
_cell.angle_beta   90.00
_cell.angle_gamma   90.00
#
_symmetry.space_group_name_H-M   'P 1'
#
loop_
_entity.id
_entity.type
_entity.pdbx_description
1 polymer ?
#
loop_
_entity_poly.entity_id
_entity_poly.type
_entity_poly.pdbx_seq_one_letter_code
_entity_poly.pdbx_strand_id
1 'polypeptide(L)'
;MADTPPPAADAEPPEEQADSTAESVVAGLEAEVLVVDEQPRYHLSSCRGLVGKATIPLPAREAVELGFTPCGWCTPVRMLGSQEHATR
;
A
#
# COMPACT_ATOMS: atom_id res chain seq x y z
N MET A 1 17.79 0.45 -35.26
CA MET A 1 16.93 -0.44 -34.46
C MET A 1 16.20 0.46 -33.48
N ALA A 2 14.87 0.54 -33.57
CA ALA A 2 14.09 1.37 -32.67
C ALA A 2 13.81 0.55 -31.40
N ASP A 3 14.56 0.83 -30.34
CA ASP A 3 14.31 0.29 -29.00
C ASP A 3 13.04 0.98 -28.48
N THR A 4 11.89 0.32 -28.63
CA THR A 4 10.64 0.77 -28.02
C THR A 4 10.62 0.16 -26.62
N PRO A 5 10.70 0.94 -25.54
CA PRO A 5 10.60 0.38 -24.19
C PRO A 5 9.24 -0.31 -24.05
N PRO A 6 9.16 -1.49 -23.41
CA PRO A 6 7.90 -2.19 -23.22
C PRO A 6 6.90 -1.31 -22.48
N PRO A 7 5.58 -1.47 -22.74
CA PRO A 7 4.56 -0.69 -22.04
C PRO A 7 4.68 -0.92 -20.53
N ALA A 8 4.68 0.17 -19.76
CA ALA A 8 4.85 0.20 -18.30
C ALA A 8 3.65 -0.40 -17.52
N ALA A 9 3.08 -1.50 -18.00
CA ALA A 9 1.93 -2.18 -17.38
C ALA A 9 2.30 -2.87 -16.04
N ASP A 10 3.59 -3.13 -15.81
CA ASP A 10 4.13 -3.74 -14.59
C ASP A 10 5.02 -2.78 -13.78
N ALA A 11 4.79 -1.47 -13.87
CA ALA A 11 5.51 -0.54 -13.02
C ALA A 11 5.14 -0.79 -11.55
N GLU A 12 6.12 -1.16 -10.72
CA GLU A 12 5.94 -1.26 -9.27
C GLU A 12 5.43 0.09 -8.73
N PRO A 13 4.37 0.09 -7.89
CA PRO A 13 3.87 1.32 -7.33
C PRO A 13 4.96 2.07 -6.54
N PRO A 14 5.02 3.42 -6.67
CA PRO A 14 5.87 4.22 -5.82
C PRO A 14 5.45 4.05 -4.36
N GLU A 15 6.37 4.33 -3.46
CA GLU A 15 6.05 4.41 -2.03
C GLU A 15 5.26 5.69 -1.74
N GLU A 16 4.27 5.61 -0.85
CA GLU A 16 3.61 6.79 -0.31
C GLU A 16 4.57 7.54 0.61
N GLN A 17 4.74 8.84 0.38
CA GLN A 17 5.47 9.71 1.29
C GLN A 17 4.48 10.25 2.31
N ALA A 18 4.48 9.69 3.52
CA ALA A 18 3.67 10.13 4.65
C ALA A 18 4.56 10.61 5.81
N ASP A 19 4.05 11.50 6.66
CA ASP A 19 4.75 11.92 7.86
C ASP A 19 4.77 10.79 8.90
N SER A 20 5.86 10.68 9.66
CA SER A 20 6.07 9.58 10.62
C SER A 20 5.00 9.42 11.69
N THR A 21 4.27 10.50 12.02
CA THR A 21 3.11 10.41 12.91
C THR A 21 1.97 9.63 12.28
N ALA A 22 1.65 9.87 11.01
CA ALA A 22 0.59 9.15 10.31
C ALA A 22 0.98 7.67 10.10
N GLU A 23 2.26 7.42 9.77
CA GLU A 23 2.80 6.07 9.69
C GLU A 23 2.69 5.32 11.02
N SER A 24 3.03 5.98 12.13
CA SER A 24 2.93 5.40 13.48
C SER A 24 1.48 5.08 13.88
N VAL A 25 0.51 5.90 13.45
CA VAL A 25 -0.91 5.60 13.66
C VAL A 25 -1.27 4.31 12.93
N VAL A 26 -0.92 4.21 11.64
CA VAL A 26 -1.25 3.05 10.79
C VAL A 26 -0.55 1.77 11.25
N ALA A 27 0.68 1.89 11.76
CA ALA A 27 1.43 0.79 12.37
C ALA A 27 0.74 0.19 13.61
N GLY A 28 -0.25 0.89 14.19
CA GLY A 28 -1.05 0.41 15.31
C GLY A 28 -2.45 -0.09 14.92
N LEU A 29 -2.82 -0.10 13.64
CA LEU A 29 -4.18 -0.42 13.20
C LEU A 29 -4.36 -1.91 12.87
N GLU A 30 -5.53 -2.43 13.27
CA GLU A 30 -6.05 -3.72 12.83
C GLU A 30 -6.76 -3.64 11.47
N ALA A 31 -6.77 -2.46 10.84
CA ALA A 31 -7.42 -2.27 9.56
C ALA A 31 -6.81 -3.21 8.50
N GLU A 32 -7.65 -3.92 7.77
CA GLU A 32 -7.21 -4.86 6.75
C GLU A 32 -6.62 -4.12 5.55
N VAL A 33 -5.40 -4.51 5.18
CA VAL A 33 -4.68 -4.09 3.98
C VAL A 33 -4.31 -5.32 3.16
N LEU A 34 -4.00 -5.11 1.88
CA LEU A 34 -3.65 -6.17 0.96
C LEU A 34 -2.17 -6.07 0.58
N VAL A 35 -1.45 -7.18 0.67
CA VAL A 35 -0.11 -7.32 0.11
C VAL A 35 -0.15 -8.26 -1.10
N VAL A 36 0.87 -8.17 -1.95
CA VAL A 36 1.09 -9.13 -3.03
C VAL A 36 2.40 -9.84 -2.76
N ASP A 37 2.44 -11.15 -2.98
CA ASP A 37 3.66 -11.93 -2.81
C ASP A 37 4.82 -11.36 -3.65
N GLU A 38 6.02 -11.38 -3.08
CA GLU A 38 7.24 -10.83 -3.65
C GLU A 38 7.23 -9.31 -3.95
N GLN A 39 6.20 -8.57 -3.52
CA GLN A 39 6.12 -7.12 -3.69
C GLN A 39 6.27 -6.38 -2.35
N PRO A 40 6.98 -5.24 -2.31
CA PRO A 40 7.27 -4.54 -1.07
C PRO A 40 6.10 -3.68 -0.58
N ARG A 41 5.02 -3.56 -1.36
CA ARG A 41 3.94 -2.60 -1.09
C ARG A 41 2.72 -3.26 -0.45
N TYR A 42 2.14 -2.58 0.53
CA TYR A 42 0.76 -2.85 0.96
C TYR A 42 -0.22 -1.84 0.37
N HIS A 43 -1.45 -2.28 0.18
CA HIS A 43 -2.46 -1.64 -0.64
C HIS A 43 -3.83 -1.62 0.05
N LEU A 44 -4.70 -0.73 -0.42
CA LEU A 44 -6.13 -0.83 -0.18
C LEU A 44 -6.79 -1.68 -1.26
N SER A 45 -7.94 -2.28 -0.94
CA SER A 45 -8.75 -3.08 -1.87
C SER A 45 -9.16 -2.36 -3.15
N SER A 46 -9.21 -1.02 -3.14
CA SER A 46 -9.52 -0.17 -4.29
C SER A 46 -8.31 0.14 -5.19
N CYS A 47 -7.12 -0.37 -4.88
CA CYS A 47 -5.91 -0.02 -5.62
C CYS A 47 -5.88 -0.64 -7.02
N ARG A 48 -5.69 0.20 -8.04
CA ARG A 48 -5.52 -0.24 -9.44
C ARG A 48 -4.36 -1.21 -9.67
N GLY A 49 -3.36 -1.19 -8.77
CA GLY A 49 -2.18 -2.07 -8.87
C GLY A 49 -2.48 -3.53 -8.57
N LEU A 50 -3.66 -3.85 -8.03
CA LEU A 50 -4.06 -5.21 -7.65
C LEU A 50 -4.77 -5.97 -8.79
N VAL A 51 -5.09 -5.30 -9.91
CA VAL A 51 -5.83 -5.92 -11.01
C VAL A 51 -5.03 -7.10 -11.57
N GLY A 52 -5.61 -8.31 -11.49
CA GLY A 52 -4.98 -9.54 -11.98
C GLY A 52 -3.88 -10.11 -11.06
N LYS A 53 -3.68 -9.56 -9.86
CA LYS A 53 -2.69 -10.05 -8.89
C LYS A 53 -3.38 -10.84 -7.77
N ALA A 54 -2.69 -11.86 -7.25
CA ALA A 54 -3.12 -12.58 -6.06
C ALA A 54 -2.80 -11.75 -4.82
N THR A 55 -3.79 -11.44 -4.00
CA THR A 55 -3.63 -10.59 -2.81
C THR A 55 -3.78 -11.39 -1.53
N ILE A 56 -2.97 -11.05 -0.52
CA ILE A 56 -3.04 -11.63 0.81
C ILE A 56 -3.51 -10.53 1.77
N PRO A 57 -4.66 -10.70 2.45
CA PRO A 57 -5.11 -9.75 3.45
C PRO A 57 -4.30 -9.90 4.73
N LEU A 58 -3.82 -8.77 5.27
CA LEU A 58 -3.10 -8.68 6.54
C LEU A 58 -3.56 -7.43 7.30
N PRO A 59 -3.51 -7.43 8.64
CA PRO A 59 -3.65 -6.20 9.43
C PRO A 59 -2.56 -5.17 9.05
N ALA A 60 -2.91 -3.89 9.01
CA ALA A 60 -1.95 -2.81 8.72
C ALA A 60 -0.73 -2.84 9.65
N ARG A 61 -0.94 -3.11 10.94
CA ARG A 61 0.15 -3.32 11.90
C ARG A 61 1.14 -4.41 11.46
N GLU A 62 0.63 -5.54 10.98
CA GLU A 62 1.43 -6.71 10.62
C GLU A 62 2.19 -6.44 9.32
N ALA A 63 1.55 -5.77 8.36
CA ALA A 63 2.22 -5.31 7.15
C ALA A 63 3.42 -4.39 7.47
N VAL A 64 3.25 -3.45 8.40
CA VAL A 64 4.36 -2.57 8.82
C VAL A 64 5.44 -3.34 9.58
N GLU A 65 5.06 -4.23 10.51
CA GLU A 65 6.01 -5.06 11.27
C GLU A 65 6.84 -5.98 10.38
N LEU A 66 6.26 -6.50 9.29
CA LEU A 66 6.93 -7.30 8.27
C LEU A 66 7.77 -6.47 7.29
N GLY A 67 7.74 -5.13 7.41
CA GLY A 67 8.55 -4.21 6.60
C GLY A 67 7.95 -3.84 5.24
N PHE A 68 6.66 -4.12 5.01
CA PHE A 68 5.97 -3.59 3.84
C PHE A 68 5.81 -2.08 3.95
N THR A 69 5.90 -1.39 2.81
CA THR A 69 5.75 0.06 2.76
C THR A 69 4.48 0.46 2.01
N PRO A 70 3.92 1.65 2.27
CA PRO A 70 2.63 2.03 1.72
C PRO A 70 2.67 2.28 0.21
N CYS A 71 1.62 1.88 -0.50
CA CYS A 71 1.46 2.15 -1.92
C CYS A 71 1.09 3.63 -2.20
N GLY A 72 1.95 4.36 -2.91
CA GLY A 72 1.75 5.75 -3.31
C GLY A 72 0.66 5.99 -4.35
N TRP A 73 0.00 4.95 -4.89
CA TRP A 73 -1.17 5.12 -5.76
C TRP A 73 -2.49 5.13 -5.01
N CYS A 74 -2.67 4.24 -4.02
CA CYS A 74 -3.88 4.22 -3.20
C CYS A 74 -3.73 4.97 -1.88
N THR A 75 -2.51 5.44 -1.57
CA THR A 75 -2.17 6.24 -0.39
C THR A 75 -2.81 5.68 0.90
N PRO A 76 -2.53 4.41 1.26
CA PRO A 76 -3.19 3.77 2.38
C PRO A 76 -2.96 4.52 3.70
N VAL A 77 -1.80 5.16 3.91
CA VAL A 77 -1.52 5.85 5.17
C VAL A 77 -2.42 7.05 5.34
N ARG A 78 -2.53 7.89 4.31
CA ARG A 78 -3.43 9.04 4.29
C ARG A 78 -4.90 8.64 4.49
N MET A 79 -5.33 7.57 3.83
CA MET A 79 -6.71 7.09 3.86
C MET A 79 -7.08 6.49 5.22
N LEU A 80 -6.24 5.61 5.77
CA LEU A 80 -6.46 5.01 7.08
C LEU A 80 -6.36 6.07 8.19
N GLY A 81 -5.33 6.91 8.16
CA GLY A 81 -5.20 8.03 9.11
C GLY A 81 -6.44 8.94 9.12
N SER A 82 -6.99 9.27 7.96
CA SER A 82 -8.23 10.06 7.89
C SER A 82 -9.45 9.36 8.50
N GLN A 83 -9.55 8.04 8.36
CA GLN A 83 -10.65 7.24 8.92
C GLN A 83 -10.56 7.11 10.45
N GLU A 84 -9.35 6.89 10.97
CA GLU A 84 -9.11 6.83 12.43
C GLU A 84 -9.47 8.15 13.11
N HIS A 85 -9.10 9.28 12.48
CA HIS A 85 -9.48 10.60 12.99
C HIS A 85 -10.99 10.84 12.98
N ALA A 86 -11.73 10.26 12.04
CA ALA A 86 -13.18 10.39 11.95
C ALA A 86 -13.94 9.47 12.93
N THR A 87 -13.31 8.38 13.37
CA THR A 87 -13.91 7.38 14.27
C THR A 87 -13.66 7.68 15.75
N ARG A 88 -12.80 8.65 16.04
CA ARG A 88 -12.45 9.12 17.39
C ARG A 88 -13.36 10.25 17.87
#